data_AF-A0AA88E8Z0-F1
#
_entry.id   AF-A0AA88E8Z0-F1
#
_cell.length_a   1.000
_cell.length_b   1.000
_cell.length_c   1.000
_cell.angle_alpha   90.00
_cell.angle_beta   90.00
_cell.angle_gamma   90.00
#
_symmetry.space_group_name_H-M   'P 1'
#
loop_
_entity.id
_entity.type
_entity.pdbx_description
1 polymer ?
#
loop_
_entity_poly.entity_id
_entity_poly.type
_entity_poly.pdbx_seq_one_letter_code
_entity_poly.pdbx_strand_id
1 'polypeptide(L)'
;MDNLEEMFGKQTIQAKTDAIKGLMNCRQKVGTPIKEHMMTVMAYLSEAQANGAEIDAATQLVMVFQTLSNDFDLFQASYCNNPNFYDSRFP
;
A
#
# COMPACT_ATOMS: atom_id res chain seq x y z
N MET A 1 29.14 18.41 14.16
CA MET A 1 27.84 18.91 13.67
C MET A 1 27.37 17.88 12.68
N ASP A 2 26.35 17.10 13.02
CA ASP A 2 25.69 16.26 12.01
C ASP A 2 25.12 17.20 10.94
N ASN A 3 25.37 16.90 9.68
CA ASN A 3 24.98 17.81 8.61
C ASN A 3 23.45 17.79 8.47
N LEU A 4 22.85 18.95 8.20
CA LEU A 4 21.40 19.12 8.18
C LEU A 4 20.73 18.24 7.10
N GLU A 5 21.41 18.05 5.97
CA GLU A 5 20.96 17.22 4.85
C GLU A 5 20.85 15.74 5.23
N GLU A 6 21.79 15.23 6.02
CA GLU A 6 21.82 13.86 6.55
C GLU A 6 20.73 13.67 7.60
N MET A 7 20.45 14.68 8.42
CA MET A 7 19.32 14.63 9.36
C MET A 7 17.98 14.52 8.65
N PHE A 8 17.73 15.39 7.64
CA PHE A 8 16.51 15.32 6.84
C PHE A 8 16.43 14.02 6.03
N GLY A 9 17.54 13.57 5.44
CA GLY A 9 17.60 12.29 4.74
C GLY A 9 17.25 11.10 5.65
N LYS A 10 17.81 11.05 6.86
CA LYS A 10 17.50 10.02 7.87
C LYS A 10 16.02 10.05 8.27
N GLN A 11 15.43 11.22 8.49
CA GLN A 11 14.02 11.36 8.82
C GLN A 11 13.11 10.86 7.70
N THR A 12 13.39 11.23 6.45
CA THR A 12 12.63 10.75 5.28
C THR A 12 12.73 9.24 5.11
N ILE A 13 13.92 8.65 5.28
CA ILE A 13 14.11 7.20 5.24
C ILE A 13 13.32 6.49 6.35
N GLN A 14 13.32 7.07 7.56
CA GLN A 14 12.60 6.52 8.70
C GLN A 14 11.08 6.58 8.47
N ALA A 15 10.54 7.74 8.10
CA ALA A 15 9.12 7.93 7.82
C ALA A 15 8.63 7.00 6.69
N LYS A 16 9.40 6.90 5.60
CA LYS A 16 9.13 5.93 4.52
C LYS A 16 9.04 4.49 5.05
N THR A 17 10.02 4.10 5.86
CA THR A 17 10.11 2.74 6.41
C THR A 17 8.96 2.44 7.37
N ASP A 18 8.58 3.41 8.19
CA ASP A 18 7.50 3.27 9.16
C ASP A 18 6.14 3.19 8.48
N ALA A 19 5.90 3.99 7.43
CA ALA A 19 4.70 3.90 6.60
C ALA A 19 4.57 2.53 5.93
N ILE A 20 5.66 2.00 5.36
CA ILE A 20 5.68 0.67 4.74
C ILE A 20 5.42 -0.43 5.78
N LYS A 21 6.02 -0.34 6.97
CA LYS A 21 5.74 -1.28 8.07
C LYS A 21 4.29 -1.21 8.54
N GLY A 22 3.74 -0.01 8.67
CA GLY A 22 2.34 0.23 9.02
C GLY A 22 1.40 -0.43 8.01
N LEU A 23 1.69 -0.26 6.72
CA LEU A 23 0.96 -0.91 5.63
C LEU A 23 1.06 -2.44 5.70
N MET A 24 2.26 -3.00 5.85
CA MET A 24 2.47 -4.45 5.90
C MET A 24 1.76 -5.11 7.08
N ASN A 25 1.65 -4.41 8.21
CA ASN A 25 0.94 -4.85 9.40
C ASN A 25 -0.57 -4.54 9.35
N CYS A 26 -1.02 -3.74 8.39
CA CYS A 26 -2.43 -3.43 8.21
C CYS A 26 -3.17 -4.69 7.72
N ARG A 27 -4.19 -5.10 8.48
CA ARG A 27 -5.07 -6.23 8.14
C ARG A 27 -6.51 -5.83 8.38
N GLN A 28 -7.34 -6.01 7.37
CA GLN A 28 -8.77 -5.79 7.48
C GLN A 28 -9.33 -6.81 8.47
N LYS A 29 -10.02 -6.32 9.49
CA LYS A 29 -10.76 -7.20 10.40
C LYS A 29 -12.03 -7.66 9.69
N VAL A 30 -12.35 -8.95 9.81
CA VAL A 30 -13.59 -9.53 9.29
C VAL A 30 -14.78 -8.70 9.79
N GLY A 31 -15.68 -8.34 8.87
CA GLY A 31 -16.85 -7.49 9.16
C GLY A 31 -16.60 -5.99 9.21
N THR A 32 -15.35 -5.51 9.08
CA THR A 32 -15.08 -4.07 8.91
C THR A 32 -15.43 -3.64 7.48
N PRO A 33 -16.10 -2.50 7.28
CA PRO A 33 -16.36 -1.99 5.94
C PRO A 33 -15.06 -1.77 5.16
N ILE A 34 -14.96 -2.36 3.97
CA ILE A 34 -13.76 -2.24 3.10
C ILE A 34 -13.37 -0.78 2.85
N LYS A 35 -14.35 0.13 2.76
CA LYS A 35 -14.09 1.56 2.56
C LYS A 35 -13.22 2.16 3.68
N GLU A 36 -13.51 1.82 4.94
CA GLU A 36 -12.77 2.32 6.10
C GLU A 36 -11.34 1.76 6.11
N HIS A 37 -11.20 0.46 5.83
CA HIS A 37 -9.91 -0.20 5.68
C HIS A 37 -9.07 0.44 4.55
N MET A 38 -9.68 0.66 3.39
CA MET A 38 -9.03 1.30 2.24
C MET A 38 -8.53 2.71 2.53
N MET A 39 -9.26 3.51 3.33
CA MET A 39 -8.78 4.84 3.73
C MET A 39 -7.48 4.75 4.53
N THR A 40 -7.36 3.77 5.42
CA THR A 40 -6.13 3.53 6.20
C THR A 40 -4.98 3.08 5.30
N VAL A 41 -5.23 2.15 4.38
CA VAL A 41 -4.24 1.66 3.42
C VAL A 41 -3.73 2.78 2.50
N MET A 42 -4.64 3.61 1.98
CA MET A 42 -4.28 4.77 1.15
C MET A 42 -3.47 5.81 1.92
N ALA A 43 -3.73 6.00 3.21
CA ALA A 43 -2.94 6.91 4.04
C ALA A 43 -1.47 6.44 4.14
N TYR A 44 -1.22 5.16 4.41
CA TYR A 44 0.14 4.63 4.47
C TYR A 44 0.86 4.67 3.12
N LEU A 45 0.16 4.35 2.01
CA LEU A 45 0.74 4.47 0.67
C LEU A 45 1.12 5.92 0.35
N SER A 46 0.23 6.87 0.66
CA SER A 46 0.47 8.30 0.44
C SER A 46 1.65 8.79 1.28
N GLU A 47 1.75 8.37 2.54
CA GLU A 47 2.87 8.72 3.43
C GLU A 47 4.19 8.13 2.93
N ALA A 48 4.20 6.86 2.51
CA ALA A 48 5.41 6.25 1.95
C ALA A 48 5.88 6.99 0.69
N GLN A 49 4.97 7.31 -0.23
CA GLN A 49 5.27 8.02 -1.47
C GLN A 49 5.73 9.47 -1.21
N ALA A 50 5.09 10.19 -0.28
CA ALA A 50 5.51 11.53 0.13
C ALA A 50 6.93 11.54 0.72
N ASN A 51 7.38 10.41 1.29
CA ASN A 51 8.72 10.20 1.80
C ASN A 51 9.66 9.48 0.80
N GLY A 52 9.36 9.57 -0.50
CA GLY A 52 10.24 9.08 -1.57
C GLY A 52 10.22 7.57 -1.77
N ALA A 53 9.12 6.88 -1.44
CA ALA A 53 8.88 5.53 -1.93
C ALA A 53 8.38 5.57 -3.38
N GLU A 54 9.09 4.86 -4.26
CA GLU A 54 8.64 4.63 -5.63
C GLU A 54 7.89 3.29 -5.65
N ILE A 55 6.56 3.36 -5.63
CA ILE A 55 5.67 2.19 -5.65
C ILE A 55 4.77 2.32 -6.87
N ASP A 56 5.02 1.49 -7.88
CA ASP A 56 4.20 1.45 -9.10
C ASP A 56 2.78 0.95 -8.81
N ALA A 57 1.85 1.25 -9.70
CA ALA A 57 0.43 0.94 -9.52
C ALA A 57 0.15 -0.56 -9.34
N ALA A 58 0.89 -1.44 -10.02
CA ALA A 58 0.70 -2.88 -9.88
C ALA A 58 1.16 -3.35 -8.48
N THR A 59 2.30 -2.83 -8.01
CA THR A 59 2.80 -3.09 -6.65
C THR A 59 1.84 -2.54 -5.58
N GLN A 60 1.29 -1.34 -5.76
CA GLN A 60 0.28 -0.78 -4.84
C GLN A 60 -0.96 -1.68 -4.75
N LEU A 61 -1.44 -2.19 -5.89
CA LEU A 61 -2.59 -3.07 -5.92
C LEU A 61 -2.32 -4.39 -5.18
N VAL A 62 -1.14 -4.99 -5.39
CA VAL A 62 -0.74 -6.20 -4.65
C VAL A 62 -0.67 -5.93 -3.15
N MET A 63 -0.11 -4.79 -2.73
CA MET A 63 -0.07 -4.40 -1.31
C MET A 63 -1.48 -4.24 -0.73
N VAL A 64 -2.40 -3.59 -1.46
CA VAL A 64 -3.81 -3.48 -1.05
C VAL A 64 -4.42 -4.86 -0.82
N PHE A 65 -4.27 -5.79 -1.78
CA PHE A 65 -4.82 -7.13 -1.65
C PHE A 65 -4.28 -7.88 -0.43
N GLN A 66 -2.98 -7.76 -0.13
CA GLN A 66 -2.36 -8.39 1.04
C GLN A 66 -2.91 -7.89 2.38
N THR A 67 -3.57 -6.73 2.40
CA THR A 67 -4.17 -6.17 3.62
C THR A 67 -5.63 -6.60 3.81
N LEU A 68 -6.30 -7.13 2.79
CA LEU A 68 -7.71 -7.51 2.88
C LEU A 68 -7.91 -8.80 3.70
N SER A 69 -9.11 -9.00 4.22
CA SER A 69 -9.48 -10.26 4.85
C SER A 69 -9.64 -11.35 3.79
N ASN A 70 -9.52 -12.60 4.23
CA ASN A 70 -9.73 -13.79 3.40
C ASN A 70 -11.11 -13.88 2.74
N ASP A 71 -12.10 -13.10 3.20
CA ASP A 71 -13.39 -12.93 2.53
C ASP A 71 -13.23 -12.44 1.07
N PHE A 72 -12.09 -11.85 0.73
CA PHE A 72 -11.75 -11.32 -0.59
C PHE A 72 -10.84 -12.23 -1.42
N ASP A 73 -10.48 -13.43 -0.94
CA ASP A 73 -9.55 -14.34 -1.64
C ASP A 73 -10.05 -14.71 -3.05
N LEU A 74 -11.36 -14.96 -3.19
CA LEU A 74 -11.98 -15.24 -4.50
C LEU A 74 -11.90 -14.04 -5.45
N PHE A 75 -12.05 -12.83 -4.91
CA PHE A 75 -11.92 -11.61 -5.69
C PHE A 75 -10.47 -11.41 -6.15
N GLN A 76 -9.50 -11.58 -5.25
CA GLN A 76 -8.07 -11.52 -5.59
C GLN A 76 -7.69 -12.58 -6.63
N ALA A 77 -8.12 -13.83 -6.46
CA ALA A 77 -7.85 -14.91 -7.41
C ALA A 77 -8.46 -14.61 -8.79
N SER A 78 -9.65 -13.99 -8.84
CA SER A 78 -10.27 -13.59 -10.12
C SER A 78 -9.48 -12.48 -10.83
N TYR A 79 -8.83 -11.60 -10.08
CA TYR A 79 -7.97 -10.54 -10.61
C TYR A 79 -6.64 -11.10 -11.13
N CYS A 80 -5.95 -11.92 -10.33
CA CYS A 80 -4.61 -12.43 -10.67
C CYS A 80 -4.61 -13.46 -11.81
N ASN A 81 -5.70 -14.23 -11.96
CA ASN A 81 -5.78 -15.30 -12.96
C ASN A 81 -6.44 -14.87 -14.28
N ASN A 82 -6.81 -13.59 -14.44
CA ASN A 82 -7.40 -13.09 -15.68
C ASN A 82 -6.40 -12.21 -16.45
N PRO A 83 -5.79 -12.73 -17.53
CA PRO A 83 -4.81 -11.97 -18.32
C PRO A 83 -5.41 -10.73 -19.02
N ASN A 84 -6.73 -10.64 -19.18
CA ASN A 84 -7.41 -9.52 -19.85
C ASN A 84 -7.84 -8.38 -18.91
N PHE A 85 -7.54 -8.49 -17.61
CA PHE A 85 -7.96 -7.50 -16.62
C PHE A 85 -7.08 -6.24 -16.61
N TYR A 86 -5.83 -6.35 -17.05
CA TYR A 86 -4.88 -5.23 -17.15
C TYR A 86 -5.16 -4.30 -18.34
N ASP A 87 -5.78 -4.82 -19.40
CA ASP A 87 -5.93 -4.13 -20.70
C ASP A 87 -7.24 -3.31 -20.82
N SER A 88 -8.22 -3.54 -19.94
CA SER A 88 -9.61 -3.12 -20.20
C SER A 88 -10.15 -2.00 -19.31
N ARG A 89 -9.37 -1.45 -18.36
CA ARG A 89 -9.92 -0.50 -17.36
C ARG A 89 -9.12 0.77 -17.05
N PHE A 90 -8.00 1.00 -17.72
CA PHE A 90 -7.35 2.31 -17.69
C PHE A 90 -7.26 2.83 -19.13
N PRO A 91 -8.12 3.78 -19.55
CA PRO A 91 -7.90 4.51 -20.78
C PRO A 91 -6.61 5.34 -20.73
#